data_AF-A0A0F9ES34-F1
#
_entry.id   AF-A0A0F9ES34-F1
#
_cell.length_a   1.000
_cell.length_b   1.000
_cell.length_c   1.000
_cell.angle_alpha   90.00
_cell.angle_beta   90.00
_cell.angle_gamma   90.00
#
_symmetry.space_group_name_H-M   'P 1'
#
loop_
_entity.id
_entity.type
_entity.pdbx_description
1 polymer ?
#
loop_
_entity_poly.entity_id
_entity_poly.type
_entity_poly.pdbx_seq_one_letter_code
_entity_poly.pdbx_strand_id
1 'polypeptide(L)'
;FGVCRIVTTRWMPQDAALLLDSSRVSVLPLAGRSFHFKPLASSGDYECGELIGEYTVELKNEAASGLIRGLSTSASPARVWLAYLAAA
;
A
#
# COMPACT_ATOMS: atom_id res chain seq x y z
N PHE A 1 11.90 -17.98 13.34
CA PHE A 1 12.70 -17.28 12.31
C PHE A 1 11.72 -16.55 11.39
N GLY A 2 12.01 -15.27 11.10
CA GLY A 2 11.16 -14.37 10.31
C GLY A 2 10.40 -13.35 11.17
N VAL A 3 10.83 -12.09 11.13
CA VAL A 3 10.00 -10.95 11.58
C VAL A 3 9.17 -10.52 10.38
N CYS A 4 7.86 -10.68 10.45
CA CYS A 4 6.94 -10.15 9.44
C CYS A 4 6.49 -8.75 9.89
N ARG A 5 6.97 -7.71 9.18
CA ARG A 5 6.52 -6.35 9.42
C ARG A 5 5.10 -6.19 8.86
N ILE A 6 4.13 -5.93 9.75
CA ILE A 6 2.76 -5.61 9.34
C ILE A 6 2.69 -4.12 9.02
N VAL A 7 2.23 -3.80 7.81
CA VAL A 7 1.95 -2.43 7.38
C VAL A 7 0.46 -2.32 7.07
N THR A 8 -0.26 -1.52 7.85
CA THR A 8 -1.68 -1.25 7.65
C THR A 8 -1.86 -0.03 6.75
N THR A 9 -2.70 -0.13 5.73
CA THR A 9 -3.04 0.99 4.83
C THR A 9 -4.51 0.96 4.46
N ARG A 10 -5.12 2.14 4.35
CA ARG A 10 -6.51 2.32 3.90
C ARG A 10 -6.73 2.03 2.42
N TRP A 11 -5.64 1.94 1.66
CA TRP A 11 -5.68 1.73 0.21
C TRP A 11 -5.69 0.24 -0.17
N MET A 12 -5.45 -0.66 0.80
CA MET A 12 -5.62 -2.08 0.60
C MET A 12 -7.11 -2.43 0.73
N PRO A 13 -7.67 -3.27 -0.18
CA PRO A 13 -9.02 -3.79 0.00
C PRO A 13 -9.17 -4.50 1.34
N GLN A 14 -10.33 -4.34 1.99
CA GLN A 14 -10.55 -4.82 3.35
C GLN A 14 -10.46 -6.35 3.47
N ASP A 15 -10.77 -7.08 2.39
CA ASP A 15 -10.79 -8.53 2.30
C ASP A 15 -9.48 -9.12 1.75
N ALA A 16 -8.40 -8.34 1.70
CA ALA A 16 -7.17 -8.76 1.06
C ALA A 16 -5.90 -8.39 1.86
N ALA A 17 -4.87 -9.22 1.71
CA ALA A 17 -3.56 -9.01 2.31
C ALA A 17 -2.47 -9.26 1.27
N LEU A 18 -1.51 -8.34 1.17
CA LEU A 18 -0.39 -8.42 0.24
C LEU A 18 0.90 -8.72 1.00
N LEU A 19 1.50 -9.87 0.68
CA LEU A 19 2.79 -10.31 1.19
C LEU A 19 3.86 -9.83 0.21
N LEU A 20 4.77 -8.98 0.69
CA LEU A 20 5.85 -8.42 -0.12
C LEU A 20 7.21 -8.70 0.51
N ASP A 21 8.20 -9.04 -0.31
CA ASP A 21 9.61 -8.96 0.07
C ASP A 21 10.08 -7.51 -0.09
N SER A 22 10.27 -6.83 1.05
CA SER A 22 10.71 -5.43 1.07
C SER A 22 12.07 -5.18 0.41
N SER A 23 12.91 -6.21 0.24
CA SER A 23 14.20 -6.07 -0.45
C SER A 23 14.09 -6.01 -1.98
N ARG A 24 12.88 -6.26 -2.51
CA ARG A 24 12.62 -6.45 -3.94
C ARG A 24 11.58 -5.49 -4.52
N VAL A 25 10.96 -4.67 -3.68
CA VAL A 25 9.99 -3.65 -4.05
C VAL A 25 10.58 -2.30 -3.72
N SER A 26 10.56 -1.35 -4.65
CA SER A 26 11.04 0.00 -4.40
C SER A 26 10.20 1.02 -5.15
N VAL A 27 10.07 2.21 -4.57
CA VAL A 27 9.46 3.38 -5.23
C VAL A 27 10.60 4.30 -5.61
N LEU A 28 10.78 4.52 -6.91
CA LEU A 28 11.91 5.26 -7.45
C LEU A 28 11.43 6.53 -8.15
N PRO A 29 12.04 7.69 -7.89
CA PRO A 29 11.71 8.91 -8.63
C PRO A 29 12.19 8.79 -10.07
N LEU A 30 11.44 9.38 -11.00
CA LEU A 30 11.96 9.61 -12.35
C LEU A 30 13.12 10.63 -12.27
N ALA A 31 14.08 10.51 -13.19
CA ALA A 31 15.27 11.34 -13.20
C ALA A 31 14.91 12.84 -13.23
N GLY A 32 15.38 13.61 -12.24
CA GLY A 32 15.09 15.04 -12.12
C GLY A 32 13.65 15.37 -11.66
N ARG A 33 12.87 14.38 -11.22
CA ARG A 33 11.46 14.54 -10.82
C ARG A 33 11.18 14.02 -9.41
N SER A 34 12.21 13.94 -8.56
CA SER A 34 12.05 13.71 -7.13
C SER A 34 11.21 14.80 -6.47
N PHE A 35 10.65 14.56 -5.29
CA PHE A 35 9.83 15.56 -4.59
C PHE A 35 10.53 16.92 -4.46
N HIS A 36 9.99 17.95 -5.10
CA HIS A 36 10.48 19.32 -5.00
C HIS A 36 9.38 20.33 -5.30
N PHE A 37 9.58 21.56 -4.83
CA PHE A 37 8.80 22.72 -5.23
C PHE A 37 9.47 23.38 -6.43
N LYS A 38 8.69 23.65 -7.47
CA LYS A 38 9.12 24.36 -8.67
C LYS A 38 8.40 25.70 -8.73
N PRO A 39 9.09 26.84 -8.52
CA PRO A 39 8.46 28.14 -8.62
C PRO A 39 8.00 28.40 -10.06
N LEU A 40 6.82 28.98 -10.20
CA LEU A 40 6.31 29.52 -11.46
C LEU A 40 6.69 31.01 -11.56
N ALA A 41 6.49 31.58 -12.74
CA ALA A 41 6.69 33.02 -12.93
C ALA A 41 5.78 33.81 -11.97
N SER A 42 6.33 34.84 -11.34
CA SER A 42 5.58 35.78 -10.51
C SER A 42 4.52 36.49 -11.35
N SER A 43 3.31 36.60 -10.81
CA SER A 43 2.21 37.31 -11.47
C SER A 43 1.70 38.40 -10.53
N GLY A 44 2.04 39.65 -10.81
CA GLY A 44 1.83 40.74 -9.84
C GLY A 44 2.64 40.51 -8.56
N ASP A 45 2.01 40.72 -7.40
CA ASP A 45 2.66 40.66 -6.09
C ASP A 45 2.51 39.29 -5.37
N TYR A 46 2.09 38.23 -6.07
CA TYR A 46 2.01 36.88 -5.50
C TYR A 46 2.99 35.91 -6.14
N GLU A 47 3.54 35.01 -5.31
CA GLU A 47 4.35 33.88 -5.74
C GLU A 47 3.47 32.63 -5.85
N CYS A 48 3.73 31.82 -6.88
CA CYS A 48 3.04 30.57 -7.12
C CYS A 48 4.06 29.50 -7.53
N GLY A 49 3.74 28.22 -7.32
CA GLY A 49 4.61 27.14 -7.75
C GLY A 49 3.90 25.79 -7.76
N GLU A 50 4.59 24.81 -8.34
CA GLU A 50 4.13 23.44 -8.49
C GLU A 50 4.84 22.56 -7.46
N LEU A 51 4.08 21.68 -6.79
CA LEU A 51 4.66 20.60 -5.99
C LEU A 51 4.76 19.35 -6.87
N ILE A 52 5.98 18.98 -7.23
CA ILE A 52 6.25 17.93 -8.21
C ILE A 52 6.88 16.73 -7.52
N GLY A 53 6.41 15.54 -7.87
CA GLY A 53 7.02 14.27 -7.50
C GLY A 53 6.50 13.18 -8.42
N GLU A 54 7.34 12.68 -9.32
CA GLU A 54 6.99 11.59 -10.23
C GLU A 54 7.76 10.35 -9.87
N TYR A 55 7.02 9.27 -9.63
CA TYR A 55 7.56 8.03 -9.10
C TYR A 55 7.07 6.85 -9.92
N THR A 56 7.94 5.85 -10.04
CA THR A 56 7.61 4.54 -10.57
C THR A 56 7.79 3.48 -9.48
N VAL A 57 7.18 2.33 -9.69
CA VAL A 57 7.39 1.15 -8.86
C VAL A 57 8.36 0.22 -9.57
N GLU A 58 9.44 -0.13 -8.89
CA GLU A 58 10.34 -1.21 -9.28
C GLU A 58 9.94 -2.48 -8.52
N LEU A 59 9.68 -3.56 -9.27
CA LEU A 59 9.40 -4.88 -8.72
C LEU A 59 10.43 -5.88 -9.28
N LYS A 60 11.28 -6.41 -8.41
CA LYS A 60 12.29 -7.43 -8.75
C LYS A 60 11.77 -8.80 -8.34
N ASN A 61 11.63 -9.72 -9.30
CA ASN A 61 11.11 -11.07 -9.04
C ASN A 61 9.74 -11.04 -8.34
N GLU A 62 8.72 -10.83 -9.16
CA GLU A 62 7.31 -10.85 -8.77
C GLU A 62 6.91 -12.10 -7.95
N ALA A 63 7.45 -13.28 -8.30
CA ALA A 63 7.10 -14.56 -7.66
C ALA A 63 7.48 -14.63 -6.17
N ALA A 64 8.27 -13.69 -5.66
CA ALA A 64 8.57 -13.56 -4.23
C ALA A 64 7.46 -12.87 -3.43
N SER A 65 6.40 -12.39 -4.09
CA SER A 65 5.25 -11.73 -3.48
C SER A 65 3.96 -12.53 -3.68
N GLY A 66 2.97 -12.32 -2.81
CA GLY A 66 1.71 -13.05 -2.86
C GLY A 66 0.53 -12.20 -2.41
N LEU A 67 -0.63 -12.42 -3.03
CA LEU A 67 -1.87 -11.72 -2.71
C LEU A 67 -2.92 -12.71 -2.21
N ILE A 68 -3.41 -12.50 -0.99
CA ILE A 68 -4.55 -13.22 -0.42
C ILE A 68 -5.80 -12.35 -0.61
N ARG A 69 -6.90 -12.95 -1.03
CA ARG A 69 -8.21 -12.29 -1.21
C ARG A 69 -9.34 -13.09 -0.54
N GLY A 70 -10.50 -12.47 -0.35
CA GLY A 70 -11.67 -13.12 0.23
C GLY A 70 -11.54 -13.39 1.73
N LEU A 71 -10.73 -12.62 2.43
CA LEU A 71 -10.66 -12.66 3.89
C LEU A 71 -12.01 -12.21 4.48
N SER A 72 -12.46 -12.89 5.53
CA SER A 72 -13.68 -12.51 6.23
C SER A 72 -13.49 -11.13 6.88
N THR A 73 -14.24 -10.14 6.41
CA THR A 73 -14.18 -8.76 6.91
C THR A 73 -15.25 -8.45 7.95
N SER A 74 -16.23 -9.33 8.10
CA SER A 74 -17.25 -9.32 9.15
C SER A 74 -17.19 -10.61 9.96
N ALA A 75 -17.58 -10.51 11.24
CA ALA A 75 -17.92 -11.68 12.01
C ALA A 75 -19.35 -12.08 11.62
N SER A 76 -19.51 -13.20 10.90
CA SER A 76 -20.85 -13.76 10.69
C SER A 76 -21.37 -14.31 12.02
N PRO A 77 -22.50 -13.83 12.56
CA PRO A 77 -23.09 -14.42 13.77
C PRO A 77 -23.37 -15.91 13.60
N ALA A 78 -23.79 -16.34 12.40
CA ALA A 78 -24.13 -17.72 12.09
C ALA A 78 -22.94 -18.70 12.21
N ARG A 79 -21.72 -18.25 11.95
CA ARG A 79 -20.51 -19.09 12.11
C ARG A 79 -20.02 -19.21 13.55
N VAL A 80 -20.34 -18.22 14.40
CA VAL A 80 -20.09 -18.29 15.85
C VAL A 80 -20.97 -19.36 16.50
N TRP A 81 -22.25 -19.43 16.10
CA TRP A 81 -23.18 -20.46 16.59
C TRP A 81 -22.82 -21.88 16.15
N LEU A 82 -22.36 -22.06 14.90
CA LEU A 82 -21.90 -23.38 14.41
C LEU A 82 -20.62 -23.87 15.13
N ALA A 83 -19.69 -22.96 15.44
CA ALA A 83 -18.50 -23.32 16.21
C ALA A 83 -18.85 -23.77 17.65
N TYR A 84 -19.92 -23.21 18.23
CA TYR A 84 -20.42 -23.61 19.55
C TYR A 84 -21.15 -24.97 19.53
N LEU A 85 -21.94 -25.24 18.48
CA LEU A 85 -22.68 -26.50 18.33
C LEU A 85 -21.79 -27.70 17.97
N ALA A 86 -20.66 -27.49 17.29
CA ALA A 86 -19.70 -28.56 16.99
C ALA A 86 -18.82 -28.96 18.19
N ALA A 87 -18.87 -28.18 19.27
CA ALA A 87 -18.13 -28.40 20.52
C ALA A 87 -19.01 -28.88 21.69
N ALA A 88 -20.29 -29.19 21.43
CA ALA A 88 -21.25 -29.75 22.37
C ALA A 88 -21.71 -31.14 21.90
#